data_AF-A0A7X0MB02-F1
#
_entry.id   AF-A0A7X0MB02-F1
#
_cell.length_a   1.000
_cell.length_b   1.000
_cell.length_c   1.000
_cell.angle_alpha   90.00
_cell.angle_beta   90.00
_cell.angle_gamma   90.00
#
_symmetry.space_group_name_H-M   'P 1'
#
loop_
_entity.id
_entity.type
_entity.pdbx_description
1 polymer ?
#
loop_
_entity_poly.entity_id
_entity_poly.type
_entity_poly.pdbx_seq_one_letter_code
_entity_poly.pdbx_strand_id
1 'polypeptide(L)'
;MARAAVLGRLTWRAATVAAVRQENATARTLVLDVPGWQGHVPGQHVDVRLTAPDGYSAQRSYSIASAPGTGRLELTVQRVDDGEVSSYLVDVAEPGDVFELRGPVGGYFTWQAAGSPPVLLIGGGSGVVPLMSMIRARAAAGDGLAPFRLVYSTRTPATLLYGDELAAATGVEIVLAYTREAPPGSARPPSRVDATLLGGWGPERMPLCYVCGPTGFVEAVADLLVDQGHPAGRIRTERFGPTGGAS
;
A
#
# COMPACT_ATOMS: atom_id res chain seq x y z
N MET A 1 7.96 -12.88 27.17
CA MET A 1 7.88 -14.20 26.52
C MET A 1 7.02 -14.09 25.28
N ALA A 2 7.65 -14.07 24.10
CA ALA A 2 6.95 -13.95 22.83
C ALA A 2 6.28 -15.29 22.50
N ARG A 3 4.93 -15.29 22.45
CA ARG A 3 4.18 -16.40 21.88
C ARG A 3 4.47 -16.42 20.38
N ALA A 4 5.26 -17.39 19.94
CA ALA A 4 5.32 -17.78 18.55
C ALA A 4 3.88 -18.15 18.13
N ALA A 5 3.27 -17.34 17.27
CA ALA A 5 2.01 -17.67 16.66
C ALA A 5 2.22 -18.98 15.88
N VAL A 6 1.46 -20.01 16.24
CA VAL A 6 1.33 -21.20 15.40
C VAL A 6 0.83 -20.71 14.06
N LEU A 7 1.66 -20.82 13.02
CA LEU A 7 1.27 -20.55 11.63
C LEU A 7 0.22 -21.59 11.25
N GLY A 8 -1.04 -21.31 11.56
CA GLY A 8 -2.17 -22.07 11.06
C GLY A 8 -2.09 -22.10 9.53
N ARG A 9 -2.40 -23.26 8.93
CA ARG A 9 -2.44 -23.41 7.48
C ARG A 9 -3.37 -22.35 6.90
N LEU A 10 -2.85 -21.44 6.07
CA LEU A 10 -3.66 -20.42 5.43
C LEU A 10 -4.72 -21.09 4.55
N THR A 11 -5.99 -20.82 4.84
CA THR A 11 -7.14 -21.34 4.08
C THR A 11 -7.69 -20.28 3.14
N TRP A 12 -8.20 -20.73 1.99
CA TRP A 12 -9.01 -19.89 1.12
C TRP A 12 -10.35 -19.61 1.78
N ARG A 13 -10.82 -18.37 1.70
CA ARG A 13 -12.07 -17.89 2.27
C ARG A 13 -12.84 -17.14 1.20
N ALA A 14 -14.15 -17.35 1.14
CA ALA A 14 -15.02 -16.52 0.32
C ALA A 14 -14.97 -15.06 0.84
N ALA A 15 -14.89 -14.13 -0.10
CA ALA A 15 -14.95 -12.70 0.12
C ALA A 15 -16.03 -12.14 -0.80
N THR A 16 -17.02 -11.48 -0.21
CA THR A 16 -18.11 -10.84 -0.96
C THR A 16 -17.79 -9.36 -1.12
N VAL A 17 -17.89 -8.84 -2.35
CA VAL A 17 -17.80 -7.40 -2.60
C VAL A 17 -19.01 -6.71 -1.99
N ALA A 18 -18.79 -5.94 -0.93
CA ALA A 18 -19.82 -5.19 -0.24
C ALA A 18 -20.05 -3.82 -0.88
N ALA A 19 -18.99 -3.20 -1.38
CA ALA A 19 -19.04 -1.92 -2.08
C ALA A 19 -17.80 -1.73 -2.96
N VAL A 20 -17.93 -0.83 -3.93
CA VAL A 20 -16.85 -0.43 -4.84
C VAL A 20 -16.71 1.09 -4.79
N ARG A 21 -15.49 1.58 -4.66
CA ARG A 21 -15.16 3.01 -4.71
C ARG A 21 -14.17 3.26 -5.83
N GLN A 22 -14.50 4.16 -6.76
CA GLN A 22 -13.56 4.58 -7.79
C GLN A 22 -12.50 5.49 -7.17
N GLU A 23 -11.21 5.16 -7.36
CA GLU A 23 -10.10 6.00 -6.89
C GLU A 23 -9.62 6.92 -8.02
N ASN A 24 -9.46 6.39 -9.24
CA ASN A 24 -9.19 7.15 -10.46
C ASN A 24 -9.52 6.30 -11.70
N ALA A 25 -9.29 6.79 -12.92
CA ALA A 25 -9.63 6.08 -14.15
C ALA A 25 -9.04 4.66 -14.30
N THR A 26 -8.00 4.31 -13.53
CA THR A 26 -7.33 3.00 -13.61
C THR A 26 -7.38 2.20 -12.31
N ALA A 27 -8.03 2.71 -11.27
CA ALA A 27 -8.00 2.07 -9.95
C ALA A 27 -9.31 2.19 -9.19
N ARG A 28 -9.63 1.12 -8.45
CA ARG A 28 -10.80 1.02 -7.57
C ARG A 28 -10.39 0.43 -6.23
N THR A 29 -11.12 0.81 -5.18
CA THR A 29 -11.11 0.14 -3.89
C THR A 29 -12.32 -0.76 -3.78
N LEU A 30 -12.08 -2.06 -3.56
CA LEU A 30 -13.10 -3.05 -3.25
C LEU A 30 -13.21 -3.18 -1.73
N VAL A 31 -14.40 -2.96 -1.21
CA VAL A 31 -14.73 -3.17 0.20
C VAL A 31 -15.34 -4.56 0.32
N LEU A 32 -14.76 -5.41 1.16
CA LEU A 32 -15.04 -6.83 1.21
C LEU A 32 -15.56 -7.26 2.58
N ASP A 33 -16.64 -8.03 2.57
CA ASP A 33 -17.11 -8.81 3.71
C ASP A 33 -16.45 -10.20 3.63
N VAL A 34 -15.64 -10.53 4.64
CA VAL A 34 -14.85 -11.78 4.68
C VAL A 34 -15.16 -12.53 5.99
N PRO A 35 -16.17 -13.41 6.00
CA PRO A 35 -16.56 -14.13 7.21
C PRO A 35 -15.40 -14.88 7.86
N GLY A 36 -15.25 -14.67 9.18
CA GLY A 36 -14.20 -15.29 9.98
C GLY A 36 -12.79 -14.74 9.74
N TRP A 37 -12.64 -13.57 9.12
CA TRP A 37 -11.36 -12.88 9.02
C TRP A 37 -10.76 -12.64 10.40
N GLN A 38 -9.53 -13.11 10.62
CA GLN A 38 -8.88 -13.10 11.93
C GLN A 38 -8.14 -11.78 12.22
N GLY A 39 -8.23 -10.80 11.32
CA GLY A 39 -7.45 -9.57 11.37
C GLY A 39 -6.15 -9.67 10.58
N HIS A 40 -5.42 -8.56 10.56
CA HIS A 40 -4.15 -8.39 9.86
C HIS A 40 -3.32 -7.32 10.56
N VAL A 41 -2.05 -7.20 10.18
CA VAL A 41 -1.16 -6.11 10.58
C VAL A 41 -0.99 -5.16 9.39
N PRO A 42 -1.00 -3.83 9.59
CA PRO A 42 -0.85 -2.86 8.52
C PRO A 42 0.39 -3.12 7.68
N GLY A 43 0.23 -3.18 6.36
CA GLY A 43 1.28 -3.54 5.40
C GLY A 43 1.32 -5.02 4.99
N GLN A 44 0.42 -5.86 5.52
CA GLN A 44 0.22 -7.21 4.98
C GLN A 44 -0.64 -7.19 3.71
N HIS A 45 -0.57 -8.29 2.95
CA HIS A 45 -1.34 -8.52 1.73
C HIS A 45 -2.17 -9.81 1.83
N VAL A 46 -3.04 -10.02 0.85
CA VAL A 46 -3.79 -11.26 0.62
C VAL A 46 -3.58 -11.75 -0.79
N ASP A 47 -3.62 -13.07 -0.99
CA ASP A 47 -3.78 -13.63 -2.32
C ASP A 47 -5.27 -13.62 -2.68
N VAL A 48 -5.61 -13.02 -3.83
CA VAL A 48 -6.93 -13.13 -4.45
C VAL A 48 -6.88 -14.24 -5.48
N ARG A 49 -7.85 -15.16 -5.45
CA ARG A 49 -8.10 -16.15 -6.50
C ARG A 49 -9.43 -15.86 -7.17
N LEU A 50 -9.37 -15.75 -8.49
CA LEU A 50 -10.55 -15.75 -9.37
C LEU A 50 -10.60 -17.09 -10.08
N THR A 51 -11.79 -17.69 -10.15
CA THR A 51 -12.03 -18.96 -10.85
C THR A 51 -13.14 -18.73 -11.87
N ALA A 52 -12.85 -18.97 -13.14
CA ALA A 52 -13.80 -18.86 -14.24
C ALA A 52 -14.76 -20.06 -14.26
N PRO A 53 -15.92 -19.96 -14.96
CA PRO A 53 -16.90 -21.05 -15.03
C PRO A 53 -16.38 -22.36 -15.62
N ASP A 54 -15.34 -22.29 -16.46
CA ASP A 54 -14.65 -23.45 -17.05
C ASP A 54 -13.62 -24.10 -16.10
N GLY A 55 -13.46 -23.55 -14.89
CA GLY A 55 -12.54 -24.03 -13.87
C GLY A 55 -11.13 -23.45 -13.94
N TYR A 56 -10.81 -22.60 -14.93
CA TYR A 56 -9.53 -21.89 -14.95
C TYR A 56 -9.44 -20.95 -13.74
N SER A 57 -8.27 -20.90 -13.07
CA SER A 57 -8.07 -19.98 -11.95
C SER A 57 -6.78 -19.18 -12.07
N ALA A 58 -6.90 -17.89 -11.77
CA ALA A 58 -5.78 -16.96 -11.72
C ALA A 58 -5.66 -16.38 -10.31
N GLN A 59 -4.41 -16.16 -9.86
CA GLN A 59 -4.11 -15.68 -8.51
C GLN A 59 -3.15 -14.51 -8.55
N ARG A 60 -3.43 -13.47 -7.75
CA ARG A 60 -2.52 -12.32 -7.56
C ARG A 60 -2.58 -11.84 -6.12
N SER A 61 -1.47 -11.32 -5.63
CA SER A 61 -1.38 -10.74 -4.29
C SER A 61 -1.74 -9.25 -4.33
N TYR A 62 -2.55 -8.82 -3.36
CA TYR A 62 -2.98 -7.43 -3.20
C TYR A 62 -2.78 -6.98 -1.75
N SER A 63 -2.14 -5.83 -1.58
CA SER A 63 -2.00 -5.20 -0.27
C SER A 63 -3.37 -4.90 0.34
N ILE A 64 -3.49 -5.12 1.64
CA ILE A 64 -4.66 -4.69 2.39
C ILE A 64 -4.56 -3.18 2.58
N ALA A 65 -5.58 -2.45 2.14
CA ALA A 65 -5.65 -0.99 2.25
C ALA A 65 -6.27 -0.54 3.57
N SER A 66 -7.21 -1.31 4.13
CA SER A 66 -7.90 -0.94 5.37
C SER A 66 -6.99 -1.02 6.59
N ALA A 67 -7.35 -0.31 7.66
CA ALA A 67 -6.78 -0.55 8.97
C ALA A 67 -7.33 -1.86 9.57
N PRO A 68 -6.60 -2.51 10.50
CA PRO A 68 -7.13 -3.62 11.28
C PRO A 68 -8.35 -3.20 12.11
N GLY A 69 -9.31 -4.11 12.30
CA GLY A 69 -10.43 -3.91 13.22
C GLY A 69 -11.58 -3.04 12.67
N THR A 70 -11.55 -2.62 11.41
CA THR A 70 -12.62 -1.82 10.76
C THR A 70 -13.89 -2.60 10.44
N GLY A 71 -13.91 -3.91 10.67
CA GLY A 71 -15.03 -4.81 10.33
C GLY A 71 -15.08 -5.22 8.85
N ARG A 72 -14.43 -4.47 7.95
CA ARG A 72 -14.35 -4.76 6.50
C ARG A 72 -12.93 -4.68 5.97
N LEU A 73 -12.60 -5.55 5.02
CA LEU A 73 -11.32 -5.52 4.32
C LEU A 73 -11.43 -4.58 3.12
N GLU A 74 -10.46 -3.71 2.91
CA GLU A 74 -10.36 -2.94 1.66
C GLU A 74 -9.16 -3.41 0.86
N LEU A 75 -9.36 -3.69 -0.42
CA LEU A 75 -8.29 -3.93 -1.40
C LEU A 75 -8.37 -2.86 -2.48
N THR A 76 -7.29 -2.11 -2.66
CA THR A 76 -7.22 -1.12 -3.75
C THR A 76 -6.41 -1.69 -4.88
N VAL A 77 -7.08 -1.86 -6.01
CA VAL A 77 -6.56 -2.50 -7.20
C VAL A 77 -6.35 -1.44 -8.27
N GLN A 78 -5.13 -1.39 -8.79
CA GLN A 78 -4.83 -0.64 -10.01
C GLN A 78 -4.75 -1.63 -11.17
N ARG A 79 -5.43 -1.31 -12.27
CA ARG A 79 -5.40 -2.07 -13.50
C ARG A 79 -3.99 -2.09 -14.07
N VAL A 80 -3.53 -3.29 -14.43
CA VAL A 80 -2.32 -3.51 -15.21
C VAL A 80 -2.75 -3.96 -16.59
N ASP A 81 -2.14 -3.40 -17.63
CA ASP A 81 -2.39 -3.83 -19.01
C ASP A 81 -2.06 -5.32 -19.15
N ASP A 82 -2.90 -6.06 -19.88
CA ASP A 82 -2.84 -7.52 -20.02
C ASP A 82 -2.96 -8.34 -18.72
N GLY A 83 -3.36 -7.71 -17.60
CA GLY A 83 -3.54 -8.36 -16.31
C GLY A 83 -4.94 -8.92 -16.10
N GLU A 84 -5.14 -10.23 -16.34
CA GLU A 84 -6.45 -10.91 -16.21
C GLU A 84 -7.17 -10.62 -14.88
N VAL A 85 -6.47 -10.73 -13.74
CA VAL A 85 -7.07 -10.53 -12.41
C VAL A 85 -7.37 -9.05 -12.13
N SER A 86 -6.42 -8.16 -12.43
CA SER A 86 -6.62 -6.72 -12.18
C SER A 86 -7.70 -6.12 -13.06
N SER A 87 -7.81 -6.57 -14.32
CA SER A 87 -8.87 -6.13 -15.23
C SER A 87 -10.24 -6.58 -14.73
N TYR A 88 -10.40 -7.83 -14.28
CA TYR A 88 -11.67 -8.26 -13.69
C TYR A 88 -12.04 -7.44 -12.44
N LEU A 89 -11.11 -7.29 -11.50
CA LEU A 89 -11.37 -6.59 -10.23
C LEU A 89 -11.65 -5.08 -10.42
N VAL A 90 -11.12 -4.46 -11.47
CA VAL A 90 -11.33 -3.02 -11.75
C VAL A 90 -12.50 -2.78 -12.69
N ASP A 91 -12.67 -3.59 -13.73
CA ASP A 91 -13.62 -3.30 -14.81
C ASP A 91 -14.95 -4.08 -14.67
N VAL A 92 -14.97 -5.19 -13.91
CA VAL A 92 -16.10 -6.13 -13.89
C VAL A 92 -16.68 -6.36 -12.49
N ALA A 93 -15.86 -6.39 -11.44
CA ALA A 93 -16.33 -6.73 -10.10
C ALA A 93 -17.32 -5.69 -9.55
N GLU A 94 -18.49 -6.15 -9.12
CA GLU A 94 -19.60 -5.35 -8.60
C GLU A 94 -20.04 -5.82 -7.21
N PRO A 95 -20.77 -4.98 -6.43
CA PRO A 95 -21.34 -5.41 -5.16
C PRO A 95 -22.20 -6.68 -5.28
N GLY A 96 -21.93 -7.66 -4.43
CA GLY A 96 -22.54 -8.99 -4.45
C GLY A 96 -21.64 -10.07 -5.05
N ASP A 97 -20.64 -9.71 -5.85
CA ASP A 97 -19.69 -10.68 -6.42
C ASP A 97 -18.87 -11.37 -5.33
N VAL A 98 -18.49 -12.62 -5.60
CA VAL A 98 -17.73 -13.45 -4.67
C VAL A 98 -16.47 -13.98 -5.33
N PHE A 99 -15.35 -13.82 -4.64
CA PHE A 99 -14.08 -14.46 -4.98
C PHE A 99 -13.41 -15.00 -3.72
N GLU A 100 -12.23 -15.62 -3.87
CA GLU A 100 -11.54 -16.23 -2.75
C GLU A 100 -10.31 -15.43 -2.33
N LEU A 101 -10.13 -15.30 -1.02
CA LEU A 101 -8.97 -14.70 -0.38
C LEU A 101 -8.19 -15.70 0.45
N ARG A 102 -6.87 -15.61 0.43
CA ARG A 102 -5.98 -16.32 1.35
C ARG A 102 -5.01 -15.33 2.00
N GLY A 103 -4.93 -15.36 3.32
CA GLY A 103 -4.05 -14.48 4.09
C GLY A 103 -4.53 -14.26 5.52
N PRO A 104 -3.99 -13.25 6.22
CA PRO A 104 -3.00 -12.30 5.70
C PRO A 104 -1.62 -12.97 5.49
N VAL A 105 -0.87 -12.46 4.52
CA VAL A 105 0.50 -12.88 4.18
C VAL A 105 1.46 -11.70 4.42
N GLY A 106 2.68 -12.01 4.83
CA GLY A 106 3.72 -11.02 5.11
C GLY A 106 4.04 -10.91 6.61
N GLY A 107 4.91 -9.96 6.95
CA GLY A 107 5.38 -9.73 8.32
C GLY A 107 6.64 -8.87 8.40
N TYR A 108 7.44 -8.85 7.32
CA TYR A 108 8.59 -7.94 7.21
C TYR A 108 8.15 -6.48 7.03
N PHE A 109 7.19 -6.25 6.12
CA PHE A 109 6.71 -4.92 5.75
C PHE A 109 5.52 -4.46 6.61
N THR A 110 5.56 -4.71 7.93
CA THR A 110 4.40 -4.40 8.79
C THR A 110 4.68 -3.36 9.87
N TRP A 111 3.73 -2.47 10.11
CA TRP A 111 3.81 -1.44 11.15
C TRP A 111 2.91 -1.74 12.35
N GLN A 112 3.35 -1.34 13.55
CA GLN A 112 2.59 -1.39 14.78
C GLN A 112 2.78 -0.10 15.56
N ALA A 113 1.71 0.40 16.20
CA ALA A 113 1.73 1.69 16.89
C ALA A 113 2.65 1.69 18.12
N ALA A 114 2.57 0.64 18.95
CA ALA A 114 3.27 0.58 20.22
C ALA A 114 4.80 0.64 20.04
N GLY A 115 5.43 1.65 20.63
CA GLY A 115 6.88 1.81 20.62
C GLY A 115 7.47 2.14 19.24
N SER A 116 6.64 2.55 18.27
CA SER A 116 7.14 2.91 16.94
C SER A 116 8.05 4.16 17.01
N PRO A 117 9.23 4.12 16.39
CA PRO A 117 10.04 5.32 16.12
C PRO A 117 9.33 6.22 15.09
N PRO A 118 9.89 7.39 14.74
CA PRO A 118 9.46 8.14 13.56
C PRO A 118 9.34 7.23 12.34
N VAL A 119 8.33 7.42 11.50
CA VAL A 119 8.07 6.56 10.33
C VAL A 119 8.10 7.37 9.04
N LEU A 120 8.93 6.94 8.11
CA LEU A 120 9.02 7.51 6.76
C LEU A 120 8.43 6.51 5.76
N LEU A 121 7.28 6.86 5.18
CA LEU A 121 6.58 6.09 4.17
C LEU A 121 6.94 6.66 2.79
N ILE A 122 7.37 5.83 1.86
CA ILE A 122 7.73 6.25 0.50
C ILE A 122 7.05 5.34 -0.51
N GLY A 123 6.03 5.87 -1.18
CA GLY A 123 5.17 5.11 -2.10
C GLY A 123 5.34 5.55 -3.55
N GLY A 124 5.37 4.59 -4.47
CA GLY A 124 5.33 4.84 -5.92
C GLY A 124 4.08 4.21 -6.54
N GLY A 125 3.20 5.01 -7.14
CA GLY A 125 1.96 4.52 -7.77
C GLY A 125 1.06 3.77 -6.78
N SER A 126 0.64 2.55 -7.11
CA SER A 126 -0.12 1.67 -6.21
C SER A 126 0.67 1.16 -5.00
N GLY A 127 1.98 1.39 -4.93
CA GLY A 127 2.78 1.14 -3.72
C GLY A 127 2.33 1.93 -2.49
N VAL A 128 1.47 2.95 -2.66
CA VAL A 128 0.87 3.67 -1.53
C VAL A 128 -0.18 2.83 -0.77
N VAL A 129 -0.74 1.77 -1.36
CA VAL A 129 -1.82 0.97 -0.76
C VAL A 129 -1.44 0.38 0.62
N PRO A 130 -0.33 -0.36 0.79
CA PRO A 130 0.05 -0.86 2.11
C PRO A 130 0.41 0.29 3.08
N LEU A 131 0.90 1.42 2.57
CA LEU A 131 1.23 2.60 3.37
C LEU A 131 -0.03 3.29 3.90
N MET A 132 -1.13 3.28 3.13
CA MET A 132 -2.42 3.77 3.60
C MET A 132 -2.99 2.93 4.74
N SER A 133 -2.80 1.61 4.72
CA SER A 133 -3.17 0.77 5.87
C SER A 133 -2.43 1.21 7.13
N MET A 134 -1.14 1.58 7.02
CA MET A 134 -0.35 2.12 8.15
C MET A 134 -0.86 3.48 8.61
N ILE A 135 -1.16 4.39 7.68
CA ILE A 135 -1.71 5.73 7.98
C ILE A 135 -3.07 5.63 8.68
N ARG A 136 -3.97 4.79 8.17
CA ARG A 136 -5.29 4.56 8.76
C ARG A 136 -5.18 3.90 10.13
N ALA A 137 -4.29 2.94 10.30
CA ALA A 137 -4.04 2.30 11.59
C ALA A 137 -3.45 3.27 12.61
N ARG A 138 -2.58 4.20 12.18
CA ARG A 138 -2.07 5.29 13.01
C ARG A 138 -3.20 6.20 13.46
N ALA A 139 -4.07 6.63 12.55
CA ALA A 139 -5.20 7.48 12.87
C ALA A 139 -6.13 6.81 13.91
N ALA A 140 -6.39 5.51 13.76
CA ALA A 140 -7.19 4.73 14.71
C ALA A 140 -6.53 4.57 16.09
N ALA A 141 -5.20 4.60 16.17
CA ALA A 141 -4.46 4.49 17.42
C ALA A 141 -4.41 5.81 18.23
N GLY A 142 -4.77 6.94 17.62
CA GLY A 142 -4.89 8.23 18.28
C GLY A 142 -3.58 9.02 18.40
N ASP A 143 -3.59 10.00 19.30
CA ASP A 143 -2.50 10.97 19.49
C ASP A 143 -1.31 10.41 20.29
N GLY A 144 -0.21 11.17 20.33
CA GLY A 144 0.99 10.85 21.10
C GLY A 144 1.93 9.84 20.43
N LEU A 145 1.61 9.41 19.22
CA LEU A 145 2.51 8.58 18.39
C LEU A 145 3.65 9.40 17.79
N ALA A 146 4.76 8.73 17.51
CA ALA A 146 5.88 9.29 16.77
C ALA A 146 5.41 9.86 15.41
N PRO A 147 6.10 10.89 14.89
CA PRO A 147 5.71 11.53 13.64
C PRO A 147 5.72 10.52 12.49
N PHE A 148 4.82 10.76 11.53
CA PHE A 148 4.78 10.07 10.25
C PHE A 148 5.01 11.07 9.13
N ARG A 149 5.72 10.65 8.07
CA ARG A 149 5.72 11.33 6.79
C ARG A 149 5.44 10.36 5.66
N LEU A 150 4.63 10.78 4.70
CA LEU A 150 4.47 10.11 3.42
C LEU A 150 5.11 10.95 2.32
N VAL A 151 6.05 10.36 1.59
CA VAL A 151 6.48 10.84 0.27
C VAL A 151 5.81 9.97 -0.79
N TYR A 152 4.81 10.52 -1.48
CA TYR A 152 4.04 9.78 -2.48
C TYR A 152 4.37 10.25 -3.90
N SER A 153 5.02 9.37 -4.66
CA SER A 153 5.31 9.59 -6.07
C SER A 153 4.22 9.00 -6.97
N THR A 154 3.63 9.85 -7.80
CA THR A 154 2.65 9.46 -8.82
C THR A 154 2.91 10.22 -10.13
N ARG A 155 2.32 9.79 -11.25
CA ARG A 155 2.66 10.38 -12.57
C ARG A 155 2.09 11.79 -12.71
N THR A 156 0.79 11.92 -12.42
CA THR A 156 0.00 13.15 -12.55
C THR A 156 -1.05 13.20 -11.44
N PRO A 157 -1.74 14.33 -11.21
CA PRO A 157 -2.85 14.40 -10.25
C PRO A 157 -3.95 13.38 -10.54
N ALA A 158 -4.22 13.11 -11.81
CA ALA A 158 -5.23 12.14 -12.24
C ALA A 158 -4.90 10.68 -11.87
N THR A 159 -3.65 10.37 -11.51
CA THR A 159 -3.22 9.04 -11.06
C THR A 159 -3.01 8.97 -9.55
N LEU A 160 -3.37 10.00 -8.80
CA LEU A 160 -3.30 10.01 -7.34
C LEU A 160 -4.36 9.04 -6.79
N LEU A 161 -3.96 8.16 -5.87
CA LEU A 161 -4.89 7.35 -5.08
C LEU A 161 -5.16 8.05 -3.75
N TYR A 162 -6.39 7.95 -3.24
CA TYR A 162 -6.78 8.48 -1.92
C TYR A 162 -6.56 9.99 -1.75
N GLY A 163 -6.67 10.78 -2.82
CA GLY A 163 -6.34 12.21 -2.81
C GLY A 163 -7.05 13.00 -1.71
N ASP A 164 -8.37 12.83 -1.60
CA ASP A 164 -9.19 13.51 -0.59
C ASP A 164 -8.85 13.06 0.83
N GLU A 165 -8.61 11.76 1.03
CA GLU A 165 -8.23 11.19 2.33
C GLU A 165 -6.84 11.67 2.78
N LEU A 166 -5.88 11.74 1.85
CA LEU A 166 -4.54 12.27 2.10
C LEU A 166 -4.58 13.76 2.41
N ALA A 167 -5.44 14.53 1.74
CA ALA A 167 -5.62 15.96 2.02
C ALA A 167 -6.25 16.21 3.40
N ALA A 168 -7.11 15.30 3.87
CA ALA A 168 -7.76 15.37 5.17
C ALA A 168 -6.96 14.70 6.31
N ALA A 169 -5.84 14.02 5.99
CA ALA A 169 -5.08 13.25 6.96
C ALA A 169 -4.43 14.15 8.03
N THR A 170 -4.55 13.74 9.30
CA THR A 170 -3.94 14.44 10.44
C THR A 170 -2.82 13.62 11.06
N GLY A 171 -1.81 14.32 11.60
CA GLY A 171 -0.64 13.70 12.24
C GLY A 171 0.31 12.97 11.28
N VAL A 172 0.13 13.15 9.96
CA VAL A 172 1.04 12.68 8.92
C VAL A 172 1.43 13.88 8.07
N GLU A 173 2.73 14.10 7.89
CA GLU A 173 3.25 15.05 6.91
C GLU A 173 3.15 14.43 5.50
N ILE A 174 2.41 15.04 4.58
CA ILE A 174 2.23 14.53 3.22
C ILE A 174 3.05 15.34 2.22
N VAL A 175 3.85 14.65 1.42
CA VAL A 175 4.64 15.23 0.33
C VAL A 175 4.32 14.50 -0.96
N LEU A 176 3.75 15.21 -1.92
CA LEU A 176 3.41 14.67 -3.24
C LEU A 176 4.52 14.99 -4.26
N ALA A 177 4.95 13.98 -5.00
CA ALA A 177 5.93 14.08 -6.07
C ALA A 177 5.34 13.61 -7.40
N TYR A 178 4.98 14.56 -8.26
CA TYR A 178 4.47 14.25 -9.58
C TYR A 178 5.61 14.08 -10.59
N THR A 179 5.71 12.95 -11.28
CA THR A 179 6.86 12.68 -12.16
C THR A 179 6.70 13.21 -13.58
N ARG A 180 5.48 13.51 -14.03
CA ARG A 180 5.21 13.95 -15.42
C ARG A 180 4.51 15.30 -15.49
N GLU A 181 3.49 15.51 -14.68
CA GLU A 181 2.70 16.75 -14.67
C GLU A 181 2.32 17.08 -13.23
N ALA A 182 2.63 18.30 -12.79
CA ALA A 182 2.26 18.79 -11.47
C ALA A 182 1.05 19.74 -11.58
N PRO A 183 0.17 19.82 -10.57
CA PRO A 183 -0.93 20.78 -10.56
C PRO A 183 -0.45 22.22 -10.78
N PRO A 184 -1.27 23.09 -11.41
CA PRO A 184 -0.99 24.52 -11.47
C PRO A 184 -0.72 25.09 -10.07
N GLY A 185 0.31 25.94 -9.94
CA GLY A 185 0.71 26.52 -8.65
C GLY A 185 1.51 25.60 -7.74
N SER A 186 1.90 24.40 -8.20
CA SER A 186 2.80 23.53 -7.44
C SER A 186 4.13 24.21 -7.14
N ALA A 187 4.56 24.15 -5.88
CA ALA A 187 5.84 24.71 -5.44
C ALA A 187 7.07 24.04 -6.06
N ARG A 188 6.90 22.85 -6.66
CA ARG A 188 7.98 22.08 -7.30
C ARG A 188 7.58 21.65 -8.71
N PRO A 189 8.52 21.65 -9.67
CA PRO A 189 8.30 21.08 -10.98
C PRO A 189 8.20 19.54 -10.90
N PRO A 190 7.69 18.90 -11.97
CA PRO A 190 7.68 17.45 -12.06
C PRO A 190 9.08 16.85 -11.82
N SER A 191 9.16 15.89 -10.91
CA SER A 191 10.42 15.30 -10.45
C SER A 191 10.21 13.89 -9.91
N ARG A 192 11.26 13.07 -9.97
CA ARG A 192 11.34 11.80 -9.24
C ARG A 192 11.71 12.06 -7.78
N VAL A 193 11.60 11.04 -6.93
CA VAL A 193 12.04 11.13 -5.53
C VAL A 193 13.55 11.36 -5.47
N ASP A 194 13.97 12.36 -4.71
CA ASP A 194 15.36 12.74 -4.48
C ASP A 194 15.60 13.10 -3.00
N ALA A 195 16.83 13.42 -2.63
CA ALA A 195 17.18 13.77 -1.24
C ALA A 195 16.41 14.99 -0.71
N THR A 196 16.04 15.93 -1.59
CA THR A 196 15.31 17.14 -1.18
C THR A 196 13.91 16.81 -0.68
N LEU A 197 13.28 15.79 -1.29
CA LEU A 197 11.97 15.27 -0.90
C LEU A 197 11.99 14.53 0.45
N LEU A 198 13.15 14.06 0.88
CA LEU A 198 13.35 13.47 2.21
C LEU A 198 13.68 14.54 3.27
N GLY A 199 13.80 15.82 2.87
CA GLY A 199 14.35 16.90 3.70
C GLY A 199 13.77 16.97 5.11
N GLY A 200 14.66 17.05 6.10
CA GLY A 200 14.29 17.06 7.51
C GLY A 200 13.99 15.69 8.10
N TRP A 201 14.07 14.60 7.33
CA TRP A 201 13.89 13.21 7.78
C TRP A 201 15.16 12.37 7.59
N GLY A 202 16.31 12.90 7.99
CA GLY A 202 17.60 12.23 7.87
C GLY A 202 17.83 11.11 8.88
N PRO A 203 19.01 10.45 8.82
CA PRO A 203 19.36 9.31 9.68
C PRO A 203 19.41 9.66 11.17
N GLU A 204 19.63 10.93 11.54
CA GLU A 204 19.65 11.41 12.92
C GLU A 204 18.32 11.20 13.64
N ARG A 205 17.20 11.17 12.91
CA ARG A 205 15.87 10.86 13.47
C ARG A 205 15.64 9.38 13.67
N MET A 206 16.52 8.54 13.12
CA MET A 206 16.39 7.09 13.09
C MET A 206 14.98 6.66 12.66
N PRO A 207 14.44 7.12 11.52
CA PRO A 207 13.12 6.69 11.11
C PRO A 207 13.11 5.20 10.76
N LEU A 208 11.96 4.55 10.89
CA LEU A 208 11.70 3.27 10.24
C LEU A 208 11.10 3.58 8.86
N CYS A 209 11.84 3.24 7.81
CA CYS A 209 11.48 3.56 6.43
C CYS A 209 10.70 2.40 5.80
N TYR A 210 9.59 2.70 5.14
CA TYR A 210 8.80 1.75 4.36
C TYR A 210 8.74 2.23 2.92
N VAL A 211 9.38 1.50 2.02
CA VAL A 211 9.47 1.83 0.59
C VAL A 211 8.66 0.81 -0.20
N CYS A 212 7.70 1.29 -0.99
CA CYS A 212 6.83 0.41 -1.74
C CYS A 212 6.47 0.95 -3.12
N GLY A 213 6.54 0.10 -4.16
CA GLY A 213 6.23 0.48 -5.53
C GLY A 213 6.84 -0.47 -6.58
N PRO A 214 6.95 -0.02 -7.84
CA PRO A 214 7.65 -0.77 -8.89
C PRO A 214 9.12 -1.03 -8.54
N THR A 215 9.69 -2.13 -9.03
CA THR A 215 11.08 -2.56 -8.72
C THR A 215 12.10 -1.43 -8.85
N GLY A 216 12.17 -0.77 -10.01
CA GLY A 216 13.12 0.33 -10.22
C GLY A 216 12.87 1.57 -9.35
N PHE A 217 11.64 1.78 -8.87
CA PHE A 217 11.35 2.83 -7.88
C PHE A 217 11.89 2.43 -6.51
N VAL A 218 11.62 1.21 -6.07
CA VAL A 218 12.04 0.71 -4.75
C VAL A 218 13.56 0.66 -4.65
N GLU A 219 14.24 0.20 -5.70
CA GLU A 219 15.71 0.17 -5.77
C GLU A 219 16.29 1.59 -5.67
N ALA A 220 15.85 2.51 -6.54
CA ALA A 220 16.35 3.89 -6.53
C ALA A 220 16.13 4.61 -5.19
N VAL A 221 14.99 4.39 -4.53
CA VAL A 221 14.71 5.01 -3.22
C VAL A 221 15.49 4.33 -2.09
N ALA A 222 15.66 3.01 -2.13
CA ALA A 222 16.46 2.30 -1.13
C ALA A 222 17.93 2.73 -1.21
N ASP A 223 18.48 2.82 -2.42
CA ASP A 223 19.85 3.30 -2.65
C ASP A 223 20.00 4.75 -2.17
N LEU A 224 19.05 5.62 -2.52
CA LEU A 224 19.01 7.00 -2.04
C LEU A 224 19.02 7.08 -0.50
N LEU A 225 18.22 6.27 0.19
CA LEU A 225 18.19 6.25 1.65
C LEU A 225 19.54 5.81 2.24
N VAL A 226 20.17 4.80 1.65
CA VAL A 226 21.51 4.35 2.08
C VAL A 226 22.57 5.43 1.83
N ASP A 227 22.54 6.09 0.67
CA ASP A 227 23.44 7.19 0.32
C ASP A 227 23.27 8.41 1.25
N GLN A 228 22.05 8.64 1.75
CA GLN A 228 21.77 9.64 2.78
C GLN A 228 22.13 9.18 4.20
N GLY A 229 22.68 7.96 4.37
CA GLY A 229 23.18 7.44 5.64
C GLY A 229 22.14 6.72 6.50
N HIS A 230 20.94 6.41 5.97
CA HIS A 230 19.98 5.61 6.73
C HIS A 230 20.49 4.18 6.94
N PRO A 231 20.41 3.61 8.15
CA PRO A 231 20.81 2.24 8.38
C PRO A 231 19.94 1.26 7.58
N ALA A 232 20.57 0.38 6.79
CA ALA A 232 19.86 -0.57 5.93
C ALA A 232 18.83 -1.44 6.68
N GLY A 233 19.13 -1.83 7.92
CA GLY A 233 18.19 -2.60 8.77
C GLY A 233 16.92 -1.85 9.17
N ARG A 234 16.82 -0.55 8.88
CA ARG A 234 15.63 0.29 9.09
C ARG A 234 14.88 0.59 7.80
N ILE A 235 15.34 0.06 6.67
CA ILE A 235 14.70 0.25 5.37
C ILE A 235 13.96 -1.05 5.02
N ARG A 236 12.64 -1.00 5.14
CA ARG A 236 11.76 -2.08 4.74
C ARG A 236 11.25 -1.80 3.33
N THR A 237 11.36 -2.78 2.46
CA THR A 237 10.98 -2.67 1.04
C THR A 237 9.94 -3.72 0.67
N GLU A 238 8.94 -3.35 -0.11
CA GLU A 238 8.03 -4.27 -0.78
C GLU A 238 7.87 -3.84 -2.25
N ARG A 239 7.80 -4.80 -3.17
CA ARG A 239 7.80 -4.54 -4.63
C ARG A 239 6.53 -5.11 -5.25
N PHE A 240 5.97 -4.40 -6.22
CA PHE A 240 4.87 -4.89 -7.05
C PHE A 240 5.15 -4.65 -8.54
N GLY A 241 4.61 -5.50 -9.39
CA GLY A 241 4.80 -5.43 -10.85
C GLY A 241 4.99 -6.83 -11.44
N PRO A 242 4.85 -6.98 -12.76
CA PRO A 242 5.09 -8.27 -13.41
C PRO A 242 6.52 -8.72 -13.10
N THR A 243 6.68 -9.99 -12.70
CA THR A 243 7.99 -10.63 -12.46
C THR A 243 8.79 -10.87 -13.75
N GLY A 244 8.42 -10.22 -14.85
CA GLY A 244 9.13 -10.25 -16.12
C GLY A 244 8.72 -9.07 -16.99
N GLY A 245 9.70 -8.30 -17.45
CA GLY A 245 9.50 -7.15 -18.32
C GLY A 245 10.58 -6.09 -18.12
N ALA A 246 11.82 -6.44 -18.42
CA ALA A 246 12.80 -5.45 -18.81
C ALA A 246 12.46 -5.02 -20.24
N SER A 247 12.11 -3.76 -20.43
CA SER A 247 12.26 -3.04 -21.69
C SER A 247 12.43 -1.55 -21.44
#